data_AF-A0A2E1VVV6-F1
#
_entry.id   AF-A0A2E1VVV6-F1
#
_cell.length_a   1.000
_cell.length_b   1.000
_cell.length_c   1.000
_cell.angle_alpha   90.00
_cell.angle_beta   90.00
_cell.angle_gamma   90.00
#
_symmetry.space_group_name_H-M   'P 1'
#
loop_
_entity.id
_entity.type
_entity.pdbx_description
1 polymer ?
#
loop_
_entity_poly.entity_id
_entity_poly.type
_entity_poly.pdbx_seq_one_letter_code
_entity_poly.pdbx_strand_id
1 'polypeptide(L)'
;MKLHWTSSLLPAATLGALAIAGASQEPAATQPGQDPVQEQIREELESAGVRVDLQRKLIEIDASICQDREPLEYLLVTEKGKDHESLLRCTEVSAEALNTAMLLMGVEPGRNYDVKEVDPPPTQEEFDAGAPLFEVQPAQGDGFYLYVCWEEVDLDGQKRTRFYRAEDLVVNVQAERTYSRGRWIYLGSRFVKPHKDAEEYFAAEGEGNLISVVYFKPAHHLLTGADPEAENQYIWYPNIFLMPEIGHPVRLLFSRTELEQAPPRLGEETSATAE
;
A
#
# COMPACT_ATOMS: atom_id res chain seq x y z
N MET A 1 -2.34 -80.67 74.81
CA MET A 1 -2.81 -81.87 74.08
C MET A 1 -3.71 -81.39 72.95
N LYS A 2 -3.45 -81.84 71.71
CA LYS A 2 -4.25 -81.70 70.47
C LYS A 2 -4.24 -80.36 69.70
N LEU A 3 -3.28 -80.29 68.78
CA LEU A 3 -3.36 -80.03 67.32
C LEU A 3 -4.67 -79.50 66.66
N HIS A 4 -4.45 -78.57 65.71
CA HIS A 4 -5.06 -78.42 64.37
C HIS A 4 -6.46 -77.74 64.26
N TRP A 5 -6.80 -76.84 63.31
CA TRP A 5 -6.40 -76.60 61.91
C TRP A 5 -6.52 -75.13 61.44
N THR A 6 -5.93 -74.87 60.27
CA THR A 6 -5.78 -73.64 59.48
C THR A 6 -7.04 -73.12 58.78
N SER A 7 -7.11 -71.82 58.52
CA SER A 7 -7.57 -71.24 57.23
C SER A 7 -7.15 -69.76 57.12
N SER A 8 -6.41 -69.46 56.06
CA SER A 8 -6.00 -68.13 55.59
C SER A 8 -7.19 -67.33 55.05
N LEU A 9 -7.11 -65.99 55.04
CA LEU A 9 -7.48 -65.11 53.91
C LEU A 9 -7.18 -63.62 54.20
N LEU A 10 -6.34 -63.06 53.31
CA LEU A 10 -6.25 -61.68 52.77
C LEU A 10 -5.85 -60.48 53.66
N PRO A 11 -4.78 -59.73 53.27
CA PRO A 11 -4.51 -58.39 53.77
C PRO A 11 -5.27 -57.33 52.96
N ALA A 12 -5.98 -56.43 53.64
CA ALA A 12 -6.53 -55.22 53.03
C ALA A 12 -5.41 -54.17 52.88
N ALA A 13 -5.01 -53.89 51.65
CA ALA A 13 -4.10 -52.80 51.31
C ALA A 13 -4.87 -51.46 51.33
N THR A 14 -4.48 -50.56 52.21
CA THR A 14 -4.88 -49.15 52.21
C THR A 14 -4.23 -48.41 51.05
N LEU A 15 -5.00 -48.00 50.04
CA LEU A 15 -4.59 -46.99 49.07
C LEU A 15 -4.55 -45.62 49.75
N GLY A 16 -3.35 -45.03 49.87
CA GLY A 16 -3.19 -43.60 50.12
C GLY A 16 -3.42 -42.84 48.81
N ALA A 17 -4.39 -41.93 48.80
CA ALA A 17 -4.60 -41.01 47.69
C ALA A 17 -3.53 -39.90 47.72
N LEU A 18 -2.63 -39.88 46.74
CA LEU A 18 -1.84 -38.70 46.40
C LEU A 18 -2.78 -37.69 45.74
N ALA A 19 -3.04 -36.56 46.40
CA ALA A 19 -3.65 -35.41 45.77
C ALA A 19 -2.61 -34.73 44.87
N ILE A 20 -2.73 -34.92 43.56
CA ILE A 20 -2.01 -34.12 42.57
C ILE A 20 -2.75 -32.79 42.49
N ALA A 21 -2.18 -31.74 43.07
CA ALA A 21 -2.65 -30.38 42.89
C ALA A 21 -2.37 -29.97 41.44
N GLY A 22 -3.33 -30.24 40.56
CA GLY A 22 -3.39 -29.64 39.24
C GLY A 22 -3.70 -28.16 39.41
N ALA A 23 -2.69 -27.31 39.31
CA ALA A 23 -2.90 -25.90 39.06
C ALA A 23 -3.52 -25.78 37.66
N SER A 24 -4.86 -25.74 37.61
CA SER A 24 -5.58 -25.26 36.43
C SER A 24 -5.14 -23.83 36.19
N GLN A 25 -4.25 -23.62 35.23
CA GLN A 25 -4.04 -22.31 34.64
C GLN A 25 -5.34 -21.93 33.96
N GLU A 26 -6.08 -21.06 34.63
CA GLU A 26 -7.18 -20.29 34.07
C GLU A 26 -6.63 -19.55 32.84
N PRO A 27 -7.22 -19.73 31.64
CA PRO A 27 -6.74 -19.02 30.46
C PRO A 27 -6.89 -17.52 30.74
N ALA A 28 -5.76 -16.81 30.66
CA ALA A 28 -5.72 -15.37 30.83
C ALA A 28 -6.77 -14.74 29.91
N ALA A 29 -7.71 -14.01 30.52
CA ALA A 29 -8.75 -13.30 29.80
C ALA A 29 -8.09 -12.36 28.77
N THR A 30 -8.32 -12.64 27.49
CA THR A 30 -7.99 -11.75 26.38
C THR A 30 -8.63 -10.39 26.65
N GLN A 31 -7.84 -9.31 26.56
CA GLN A 31 -8.36 -7.96 26.72
C GLN A 31 -9.50 -7.73 25.71
N PRO A 32 -10.61 -7.09 26.10
CA PRO A 32 -11.70 -6.83 25.18
C PRO A 32 -11.28 -5.73 24.20
N GLY A 33 -10.99 -6.08 22.95
CA GLY A 33 -10.76 -5.08 21.90
C GLY A 33 -10.11 -5.54 20.59
N GLN A 34 -9.39 -6.66 20.55
CA GLN A 34 -8.63 -7.05 19.34
C GLN A 34 -8.89 -8.51 18.95
N ASP A 35 -9.33 -8.71 17.71
CA ASP A 35 -9.49 -10.03 17.09
C ASP A 35 -8.08 -10.60 16.83
N PRO A 36 -7.70 -11.75 17.43
CA PRO A 36 -6.37 -12.34 17.26
C PRO A 36 -5.96 -12.56 15.80
N VAL A 37 -6.93 -12.81 14.91
CA VAL A 37 -6.67 -12.98 13.49
C VAL A 37 -6.30 -11.65 12.82
N GLN A 38 -6.94 -10.55 13.23
CA GLN A 38 -6.62 -9.23 12.68
C GLN A 38 -5.24 -8.74 13.10
N GLU A 39 -4.82 -9.04 14.32
CA GLU A 39 -3.47 -8.72 14.78
C GLU A 39 -2.41 -9.54 14.04
N GLN A 40 -2.64 -10.84 13.84
CA GLN A 40 -1.73 -11.65 13.03
C GLN A 40 -1.59 -11.12 11.59
N ILE A 41 -2.71 -10.76 10.94
CA ILE A 41 -2.69 -10.15 9.59
C ILE A 41 -1.89 -8.85 9.60
N ARG A 42 -2.07 -8.01 10.63
CA ARG A 42 -1.34 -6.75 10.78
C ARG A 42 0.16 -6.99 10.91
N GLU A 43 0.57 -7.91 11.78
CA GLU A 43 1.99 -8.28 11.99
C GLU A 43 2.62 -8.83 10.70
N GLU A 44 1.91 -9.69 9.98
CA GLU A 44 2.39 -10.25 8.70
C GLU A 44 2.59 -9.15 7.64
N LEU A 45 1.61 -8.24 7.48
CA LEU A 45 1.74 -7.10 6.55
C LEU A 45 2.87 -6.15 6.97
N GLU A 46 3.00 -5.86 8.26
CA GLU A 46 4.04 -4.96 8.78
C GLU A 46 5.43 -5.55 8.58
N SER A 47 5.60 -6.86 8.78
CA SER A 47 6.85 -7.57 8.47
C SER A 47 7.25 -7.50 6.99
N ALA A 48 6.28 -7.22 6.12
CA ALA A 48 6.44 -7.03 4.68
C ALA A 48 6.45 -5.54 4.26
N GLY A 49 6.67 -4.63 5.22
CA GLY A 49 6.82 -3.19 4.99
C GLY A 49 5.52 -2.42 4.86
N VAL A 50 4.37 -3.02 5.17
CA VAL A 50 3.04 -2.44 4.95
C VAL A 50 2.27 -2.31 6.27
N ARG A 51 2.04 -1.08 6.74
CA ARG A 51 1.25 -0.81 7.94
C ARG A 51 -0.19 -0.47 7.57
N VAL A 52 -1.16 -0.98 8.32
CA VAL A 52 -2.59 -0.78 8.01
C VAL A 52 -3.38 -0.29 9.22
N ASP A 53 -4.40 0.53 8.99
CA ASP A 53 -5.47 0.82 9.94
C ASP A 53 -6.79 0.46 9.25
N LEU A 54 -7.31 -0.73 9.58
CA LEU A 54 -8.54 -1.28 8.99
C LEU A 54 -9.76 -0.40 9.32
N GLN A 55 -9.75 0.29 10.46
CA GLN A 55 -10.88 1.12 10.90
C GLN A 55 -10.93 2.43 10.13
N ARG A 56 -9.79 3.12 10.02
CA ARG A 56 -9.67 4.36 9.22
C ARG A 56 -9.56 4.10 7.72
N LYS A 57 -9.41 2.83 7.34
CA LYS A 57 -9.14 2.37 5.97
C LYS A 57 -7.93 3.08 5.35
N LEU A 58 -6.81 2.99 6.05
CA LEU A 58 -5.55 3.64 5.74
C LEU A 58 -4.44 2.60 5.63
N ILE A 59 -3.58 2.76 4.64
CA ILE A 59 -2.33 2.02 4.49
C ILE A 59 -1.19 3.04 4.56
N GLU A 60 -0.09 2.68 5.21
CA GLU A 60 1.15 3.45 5.27
C GLU A 60 2.33 2.57 4.87
N ILE A 61 3.21 3.11 4.04
CA ILE A 61 4.53 2.55 3.76
C ILE A 61 5.61 3.63 3.90
N ASP A 62 6.84 3.20 4.18
CA ASP A 62 8.00 4.08 4.10
C ASP A 62 8.52 4.16 2.66
N ALA A 63 8.92 5.36 2.26
CA ALA A 63 9.52 5.63 0.96
C ALA A 63 10.58 6.74 1.08
N SER A 64 11.19 7.07 -0.05
CA SER A 64 12.12 8.17 -0.18
C SER A 64 11.93 8.87 -1.53
N ILE A 65 12.27 10.15 -1.61
CA ILE A 65 12.34 10.86 -2.90
C ILE A 65 13.46 10.23 -3.75
N CYS A 66 13.20 9.87 -5.00
CA CYS A 66 14.24 9.32 -5.89
C CYS A 66 14.51 10.15 -7.15
N GLN A 67 13.63 11.10 -7.49
CA GLN A 67 13.77 11.96 -8.67
C GLN A 67 13.30 13.40 -8.39
N ASP A 68 14.04 14.39 -8.90
CA ASP A 68 13.70 15.82 -8.81
C ASP A 68 13.72 16.54 -10.18
N ARG A 69 14.21 15.92 -11.25
CA ARG A 69 14.53 16.62 -12.53
C ARG A 69 14.11 15.92 -13.81
N GLU A 70 14.00 14.60 -13.80
CA GLU A 70 13.63 13.82 -14.99
C GLU A 70 12.11 13.64 -15.13
N PRO A 71 11.61 13.37 -16.34
CA PRO A 71 10.22 12.99 -16.56
C PRO A 71 9.80 11.78 -15.71
N LEU A 72 8.55 11.76 -15.28
CA LEU A 72 7.97 10.73 -14.45
C LEU A 72 7.06 9.80 -15.26
N GLU A 73 7.39 8.51 -15.25
CA GLU A 73 6.48 7.43 -15.65
C GLU A 73 5.72 6.87 -14.43
N TYR A 74 6.36 6.86 -13.26
CA TYR A 74 5.84 6.24 -12.04
C TYR A 74 5.84 7.20 -10.85
N LEU A 75 4.87 6.99 -9.95
CA LEU A 75 4.83 7.67 -8.67
C LEU A 75 5.65 6.88 -7.64
N LEU A 76 5.53 5.56 -7.64
CA LEU A 76 6.14 4.67 -6.66
C LEU A 76 6.69 3.41 -7.32
N VAL A 77 7.93 3.09 -6.96
CA VAL A 77 8.61 1.84 -7.32
C VAL A 77 9.29 1.20 -6.11
N THR A 78 9.58 -0.09 -6.19
CA THR A 78 10.50 -0.79 -5.29
C THR A 78 11.94 -0.65 -5.80
N GLU A 79 12.90 -1.27 -5.10
CA GLU A 79 14.29 -1.37 -5.54
C GLU A 79 14.51 -2.10 -6.88
N LYS A 80 13.51 -2.83 -7.38
CA LYS A 80 13.56 -3.53 -8.68
C LYS A 80 13.05 -2.67 -9.84
N GLY A 81 12.27 -1.63 -9.54
CA GLY A 81 11.60 -0.81 -10.54
C GLY A 81 12.50 0.27 -11.16
N LYS A 82 11.89 1.08 -12.02
CA LYS A 82 12.62 2.13 -12.76
C LYS A 82 12.76 3.43 -11.95
N ASP A 83 13.64 3.45 -10.96
CA ASP A 83 13.79 4.61 -10.07
C ASP A 83 14.16 5.93 -10.78
N HIS A 84 14.89 5.88 -11.90
CA HIS A 84 15.24 7.06 -12.70
C HIS A 84 14.02 7.81 -13.30
N GLU A 85 12.89 7.12 -13.48
CA GLU A 85 11.64 7.67 -14.06
C GLU A 85 10.51 7.69 -13.00
N SER A 86 10.88 7.71 -11.70
CA SER A 86 9.94 7.55 -10.59
C SER A 86 10.09 8.64 -9.53
N LEU A 87 8.98 9.09 -8.95
CA LEU A 87 9.03 10.12 -7.89
C LEU A 87 9.54 9.56 -6.57
N LEU A 88 8.99 8.42 -6.15
CA LEU A 88 9.23 7.77 -4.87
C LEU A 88 9.78 6.36 -5.07
N ARG A 89 10.68 5.98 -4.17
CA ARG A 89 11.16 4.60 -4.04
C ARG A 89 10.92 4.11 -2.62
N CYS A 90 10.27 2.95 -2.49
CA CYS A 90 10.20 2.20 -1.24
C CYS A 90 11.21 1.04 -1.25
N THR A 91 11.67 0.65 -0.07
CA THR A 91 12.54 -0.51 0.13
C THR A 91 11.88 -1.48 1.10
N GLU A 92 12.08 -2.77 0.90
CA GLU A 92 11.54 -3.82 1.79
C GLU A 92 10.00 -3.82 1.88
N VAL A 93 9.34 -3.33 0.83
CA VAL A 93 7.88 -3.38 0.68
C VAL A 93 7.52 -4.47 -0.31
N SER A 94 6.78 -5.49 0.12
CA SER A 94 6.23 -6.49 -0.79
C SER A 94 5.03 -5.92 -1.55
N ALA A 95 5.06 -6.05 -2.88
CA ALA A 95 3.94 -5.65 -3.73
C ALA A 95 2.71 -6.56 -3.50
N GLU A 96 2.92 -7.83 -3.20
CA GLU A 96 1.85 -8.77 -2.84
C GLU A 96 1.18 -8.38 -1.50
N ALA A 97 1.99 -8.03 -0.49
CA ALA A 97 1.47 -7.54 0.79
C ALA A 97 0.71 -6.22 0.62
N LEU A 98 1.25 -5.28 -0.17
CA LEU A 98 0.59 -4.00 -0.46
C LEU A 98 -0.75 -4.23 -1.20
N ASN A 99 -0.77 -5.12 -2.19
CA ASN A 99 -2.00 -5.51 -2.88
C ASN A 99 -3.03 -6.13 -1.91
N THR A 100 -2.57 -7.01 -1.02
CA THR A 100 -3.41 -7.64 0.01
C THR A 100 -4.00 -6.58 0.95
N ALA A 101 -3.19 -5.64 1.43
CA ALA A 101 -3.64 -4.53 2.25
C ALA A 101 -4.72 -3.70 1.53
N MET A 102 -4.53 -3.39 0.25
CA MET A 102 -5.53 -2.67 -0.56
C MET A 102 -6.87 -3.42 -0.62
N LEU A 103 -6.83 -4.73 -0.86
CA LEU A 103 -8.03 -5.57 -0.88
C LEU A 103 -8.74 -5.62 0.49
N LEU A 104 -7.99 -5.66 1.59
CA LEU A 104 -8.54 -5.57 2.95
C LEU A 104 -9.23 -4.23 3.24
N MET A 105 -8.85 -3.15 2.55
CA MET A 105 -9.57 -1.86 2.62
C MET A 105 -10.92 -1.87 1.88
N GLY A 106 -11.24 -2.97 1.19
CA GLY A 106 -12.44 -3.13 0.37
C GLY A 106 -12.37 -2.26 -0.89
N VAL A 107 -11.23 -2.24 -1.57
CA VAL A 107 -11.11 -1.64 -2.90
C VAL A 107 -11.60 -2.62 -3.97
N GLU A 108 -12.27 -2.10 -4.99
CA GLU A 108 -12.67 -2.88 -6.17
C GLU A 108 -11.78 -2.55 -7.38
N PRO A 109 -11.46 -3.52 -8.25
CA PRO A 109 -10.73 -3.24 -9.48
C PRO A 109 -11.47 -2.22 -10.37
N GLY A 110 -10.77 -1.15 -10.70
CA GLY A 110 -11.18 -0.19 -11.70
C GLY A 110 -10.87 -0.66 -13.13
N ARG A 111 -11.01 0.26 -14.07
CA ARG A 111 -10.68 0.10 -15.47
C ARG A 111 -9.51 1.01 -15.81
N ASN A 112 -8.53 0.43 -16.50
CA ASN A 112 -7.43 1.20 -17.07
C ASN A 112 -7.93 2.11 -18.20
N TYR A 113 -7.09 3.05 -18.65
CA TYR A 113 -7.42 3.98 -19.73
C TYR A 113 -7.83 3.25 -21.02
N ASP A 114 -8.59 3.96 -21.85
CA ASP A 114 -8.89 3.54 -23.20
C ASP A 114 -8.66 4.65 -24.21
N VAL A 115 -8.50 4.29 -25.47
CA VAL A 115 -8.34 5.26 -26.56
C VAL A 115 -9.39 4.92 -27.60
N LYS A 116 -10.29 5.86 -27.88
CA LYS A 116 -11.40 5.66 -28.82
C LYS A 116 -11.26 6.58 -30.01
N GLU A 117 -11.59 6.07 -31.19
CA GLU A 117 -11.76 6.91 -32.37
C GLU A 117 -12.88 7.93 -32.11
N VAL A 118 -12.63 9.17 -32.51
CA VAL A 118 -13.66 10.22 -32.47
C VAL A 118 -14.70 9.90 -33.53
N ASP A 119 -15.99 9.86 -33.15
CA ASP A 119 -17.11 9.55 -34.04
C ASP A 119 -18.18 10.66 -33.96
N PRO A 120 -18.43 11.43 -35.05
CA PRO A 120 -17.80 11.30 -36.36
C PRO A 120 -16.33 11.75 -36.36
N PRO A 121 -15.49 11.21 -37.27
CA PRO A 121 -14.10 11.64 -37.38
C PRO A 121 -14.03 13.15 -37.75
N PRO A 122 -12.99 13.88 -37.30
CA PRO A 122 -12.83 15.28 -37.66
C PRO A 122 -12.69 15.44 -39.17
N THR A 123 -13.20 16.55 -39.70
CA THR A 123 -12.95 16.96 -41.08
C THR A 123 -11.45 17.24 -41.30
N GLN A 124 -11.01 17.27 -42.56
CA GLN A 124 -9.60 17.60 -42.86
C GLN A 124 -9.21 18.99 -42.32
N GLU A 125 -10.10 19.97 -42.41
CA GLU A 125 -9.85 21.33 -41.90
C GLU A 125 -9.68 21.33 -40.37
N GLU A 126 -10.52 20.58 -39.65
CA GLU A 126 -10.42 20.44 -38.19
C GLU A 126 -9.15 19.69 -37.78
N PHE A 127 -8.80 18.61 -38.49
CA PHE A 127 -7.58 17.85 -38.24
C PHE A 127 -6.33 18.71 -38.49
N ASP A 128 -6.30 19.47 -39.59
CA ASP A 128 -5.21 20.41 -39.90
C ASP A 128 -5.12 21.54 -38.86
N ALA A 129 -6.23 21.89 -38.21
CA ALA A 129 -6.29 22.81 -37.07
C ALA A 129 -5.95 22.15 -35.71
N GLY A 130 -5.63 20.86 -35.68
CA GLY A 130 -5.19 20.13 -34.50
C GLY A 130 -6.26 19.32 -33.77
N ALA A 131 -7.45 19.12 -34.35
CA ALA A 131 -8.46 18.24 -33.77
C ALA A 131 -7.94 16.79 -33.71
N PRO A 132 -8.07 16.10 -32.56
CA PRO A 132 -7.55 14.76 -32.41
C PRO A 132 -8.42 13.73 -33.16
N LEU A 133 -7.78 12.69 -33.69
CA LEU A 133 -8.49 11.52 -34.27
C LEU A 133 -8.98 10.55 -33.20
N PHE A 134 -8.40 10.63 -32.00
CA PHE A 134 -8.70 9.75 -30.90
C PHE A 134 -8.93 10.55 -29.61
N GLU A 135 -9.89 10.12 -28.82
CA GLU A 135 -10.15 10.61 -27.47
C GLU A 135 -9.58 9.62 -26.45
N VAL A 136 -8.77 10.13 -25.52
CA VAL A 136 -8.32 9.37 -24.36
C VAL A 136 -9.45 9.33 -23.35
N GLN A 137 -9.87 8.13 -22.99
CA GLN A 137 -10.74 7.89 -21.85
C GLN A 137 -9.84 7.57 -20.66
N PRO A 138 -9.76 8.46 -19.64
CA PRO A 138 -8.91 8.24 -18.47
C PRO A 138 -9.26 6.96 -17.74
N ALA A 139 -8.32 6.46 -16.94
CA ALA A 139 -8.62 5.38 -16.00
C ALA A 139 -9.77 5.77 -15.06
N GLN A 140 -10.64 4.82 -14.74
CA GLN A 140 -11.86 5.07 -13.97
C GLN A 140 -12.13 3.92 -13.00
N GLY A 141 -12.67 4.24 -11.83
CA GLY A 141 -13.14 3.24 -10.89
C GLY A 141 -12.79 3.59 -9.46
N ASP A 142 -12.66 2.54 -8.65
CA ASP A 142 -12.33 2.66 -7.26
C ASP A 142 -10.81 2.74 -7.04
N GLY A 143 -10.37 3.21 -5.87
CA GLY A 143 -8.96 3.47 -5.64
C GLY A 143 -8.64 4.23 -4.36
N PHE A 144 -7.48 4.87 -4.33
CA PHE A 144 -6.97 5.51 -3.12
C PHE A 144 -6.64 6.98 -3.34
N TYR A 145 -6.90 7.75 -2.31
CA TYR A 145 -6.33 9.08 -2.14
C TYR A 145 -4.92 8.91 -1.60
N LEU A 146 -3.92 9.38 -2.36
CA LEU A 146 -2.52 9.23 -2.00
C LEU A 146 -1.97 10.52 -1.40
N TYR A 147 -1.25 10.38 -0.29
CA TYR A 147 -0.61 11.49 0.40
C TYR A 147 0.84 11.17 0.70
N VAL A 148 1.70 12.16 0.54
CA VAL A 148 3.12 12.08 0.92
C VAL A 148 3.36 13.04 2.05
N CYS A 149 4.02 12.57 3.10
CA CYS A 149 4.34 13.42 4.24
C CYS A 149 5.68 13.11 4.87
N TRP A 150 6.28 14.15 5.43
CA TRP A 150 7.56 14.09 6.11
C TRP A 150 7.66 15.21 7.13
N GLU A 151 8.60 15.05 8.05
CA GLU A 151 8.96 16.09 8.99
C GLU A 151 10.13 16.90 8.43
N GLU A 152 10.05 18.21 8.53
CA GLU A 152 11.10 19.13 8.14
C GLU A 152 11.35 20.12 9.27
N VAL A 153 12.61 20.56 9.44
CA VAL A 153 12.94 21.66 10.34
C VAL A 153 13.04 22.93 9.51
N ASP A 154 12.13 23.86 9.74
CA ASP A 154 12.10 25.15 9.05
C ASP A 154 13.31 26.02 9.45
N LEU A 155 13.55 27.11 8.72
CA LEU A 155 14.64 28.07 9.00
C LEU A 155 14.52 28.74 10.38
N ASP A 156 13.32 28.75 10.97
CA ASP A 156 13.05 29.23 12.33
C ASP A 156 13.37 28.19 13.42
N GLY A 157 13.88 27.01 13.02
CA GLY A 157 14.19 25.89 13.90
C GLY A 157 12.98 25.07 14.34
N GLN A 158 11.78 25.38 13.86
CA GLN A 158 10.56 24.65 14.20
C GLN A 158 10.41 23.41 13.34
N LYS A 159 10.12 22.28 13.99
CA LYS A 159 9.75 21.05 13.29
C LYS A 159 8.31 21.18 12.78
N ARG A 160 8.09 20.91 11.51
CA ARG A 160 6.78 20.95 10.86
C ARG A 160 6.57 19.71 10.01
N THR A 161 5.35 19.20 10.06
CA THR A 161 4.90 18.16 9.15
C THR A 161 4.52 18.78 7.81
N ARG A 162 5.20 18.37 6.74
CA ARG A 162 4.74 18.58 5.37
C ARG A 162 3.78 17.46 5.01
N PHE A 163 2.63 17.82 4.43
CA PHE A 163 1.57 16.89 4.09
C PHE A 163 0.92 17.33 2.80
N TYR A 164 1.15 16.57 1.73
CA TYR A 164 0.68 16.89 0.40
C TYR A 164 -0.06 15.71 -0.21
N ARG A 165 -0.98 16.02 -1.10
CA ARG A 165 -1.50 15.03 -2.04
C ARG A 165 -0.39 14.63 -2.99
N ALA A 166 -0.31 13.36 -3.36
CA ALA A 166 0.68 12.90 -4.33
C ALA A 166 0.61 13.69 -5.65
N GLU A 167 -0.60 14.10 -6.03
CA GLU A 167 -0.85 14.92 -7.22
C GLU A 167 -0.20 16.31 -7.15
N ASP A 168 -0.02 16.91 -5.97
CA ASP A 168 0.68 18.20 -5.84
C ASP A 168 2.16 18.10 -6.20
N LEU A 169 2.73 16.92 -6.01
CA LEU A 169 4.15 16.67 -6.22
C LEU A 169 4.49 16.34 -7.67
N VAL A 170 3.48 16.27 -8.55
CA VAL A 170 3.64 15.96 -9.97
C VAL A 170 3.06 17.11 -10.78
N VAL A 171 3.87 17.73 -11.63
CA VAL A 171 3.47 18.86 -12.47
C VAL A 171 3.47 18.48 -13.94
N ASN A 172 2.44 18.95 -14.64
CA ASN A 172 2.40 19.02 -16.09
C ASN A 172 3.13 20.30 -16.52
N VAL A 173 4.30 20.16 -17.14
CA VAL A 173 5.11 21.33 -17.55
C VAL A 173 4.58 22.04 -18.79
N GLN A 174 3.73 21.38 -19.58
CA GLN A 174 3.11 21.98 -20.77
C GLN A 174 1.88 22.80 -20.40
N ALA A 175 1.04 22.28 -19.50
CA ALA A 175 -0.18 22.92 -19.04
C ALA A 175 0.01 23.78 -17.77
N GLU A 176 1.23 23.83 -17.22
CA GLU A 176 1.61 24.60 -16.02
C GLU A 176 0.68 24.37 -14.82
N ARG A 177 0.28 23.11 -14.61
CA ARG A 177 -0.62 22.70 -13.53
C ARG A 177 -0.11 21.44 -12.84
N THR A 178 -0.57 21.17 -11.63
CA THR A 178 -0.36 19.88 -10.98
C THR A 178 -1.21 18.79 -11.65
N TYR A 179 -0.90 17.54 -11.33
CA TYR A 179 -1.70 16.38 -11.71
C TYR A 179 -3.15 16.52 -11.22
N SER A 180 -4.12 16.01 -11.97
CA SER A 180 -5.53 16.13 -11.63
C SER A 180 -5.86 15.43 -10.31
N ARG A 181 -6.52 16.16 -9.41
CA ARG A 181 -6.98 15.65 -8.11
C ARG A 181 -7.99 14.52 -8.30
N GLY A 182 -7.79 13.42 -7.58
CA GLY A 182 -8.75 12.32 -7.58
C GLY A 182 -8.30 11.11 -6.78
N ARG A 183 -8.94 9.98 -7.04
CA ARG A 183 -8.41 8.69 -6.60
C ARG A 183 -7.42 8.18 -7.64
N TRP A 184 -6.33 7.60 -7.16
CA TRP A 184 -5.46 6.74 -7.95
C TRP A 184 -6.16 5.40 -8.09
N ILE A 185 -6.45 5.02 -9.33
CA ILE A 185 -7.34 3.91 -9.67
C ILE A 185 -6.64 2.59 -9.41
N TYR A 186 -7.31 1.70 -8.66
CA TYR A 186 -6.79 0.38 -8.36
C TYR A 186 -7.00 -0.57 -9.54
N LEU A 187 -5.91 -1.12 -10.06
CA LEU A 187 -5.92 -2.13 -11.13
C LEU A 187 -5.56 -3.53 -10.61
N GLY A 188 -4.84 -3.61 -9.49
CA GLY A 188 -4.49 -4.86 -8.82
C GLY A 188 -3.37 -5.67 -9.48
N SER A 189 -2.68 -5.11 -10.47
CA SER A 189 -1.66 -5.81 -11.27
C SER A 189 -2.20 -7.11 -11.90
N ARG A 190 -1.31 -8.04 -12.25
CA ARG A 190 -1.64 -9.32 -12.88
C ARG A 190 -0.51 -10.31 -12.70
N PHE A 191 -0.84 -11.59 -12.84
CA PHE A 191 0.16 -12.63 -13.00
C PHE A 191 0.63 -12.69 -14.47
N VAL A 192 1.94 -12.86 -14.64
CA VAL A 192 2.59 -12.89 -15.95
C VAL A 192 3.48 -14.12 -16.05
N LYS A 193 3.36 -14.81 -17.19
CA LYS A 193 4.23 -15.91 -17.57
C LYS A 193 5.15 -15.47 -18.71
N PRO A 194 6.44 -15.19 -18.46
CA PRO A 194 7.30 -14.54 -19.45
C PRO A 194 7.61 -15.41 -20.67
N HIS A 195 7.64 -16.74 -20.51
CA HIS A 195 7.63 -17.71 -21.60
C HIS A 195 7.03 -19.05 -21.15
N LYS A 196 6.76 -19.95 -22.10
CA LYS A 196 6.02 -21.21 -21.86
C LYS A 196 6.56 -22.09 -20.71
N ASP A 197 7.88 -22.07 -20.50
CA ASP A 197 8.59 -22.90 -19.51
C ASP A 197 8.96 -22.15 -18.22
N ALA A 198 8.64 -20.85 -18.10
CA ALA A 198 8.91 -20.08 -16.89
C ALA A 198 7.79 -20.28 -15.85
N GLU A 199 8.11 -20.08 -14.58
CA GLU A 199 7.09 -19.91 -13.55
C GLU A 199 6.34 -18.59 -13.77
N GLU A 200 5.05 -18.63 -13.46
CA GLU A 200 4.22 -17.44 -13.43
C GLU A 200 4.56 -16.64 -12.16
N TYR A 201 4.62 -15.31 -12.29
CA TYR A 201 4.92 -14.43 -11.16
C TYR A 201 3.96 -13.22 -11.14
N PHE A 202 3.78 -12.63 -9.96
CA PHE A 202 2.99 -11.42 -9.80
C PHE A 202 3.77 -10.22 -10.36
N ALA A 203 3.25 -9.56 -11.40
CA ALA A 203 4.02 -8.62 -12.20
C ALA A 203 4.53 -7.43 -11.39
N ALA A 204 3.72 -6.86 -10.50
CA ALA A 204 4.14 -5.75 -9.64
C ALA A 204 5.31 -6.12 -8.71
N GLU A 205 5.35 -7.37 -8.22
CA GLU A 205 6.42 -7.88 -7.35
C GLU A 205 7.71 -8.15 -8.14
N GLY A 206 7.58 -8.70 -9.35
CA GLY A 206 8.72 -9.01 -10.21
C GLY A 206 9.35 -7.78 -10.86
N GLU A 207 8.53 -6.85 -11.34
CA GLU A 207 8.99 -5.63 -12.03
C GLU A 207 9.26 -4.47 -11.09
N GLY A 208 8.65 -4.44 -9.91
CA GLY A 208 8.84 -3.37 -8.93
C GLY A 208 8.18 -2.04 -9.28
N ASN A 209 7.40 -1.96 -10.35
CA ASN A 209 6.66 -0.75 -10.72
C ASN A 209 5.26 -0.77 -10.12
N LEU A 210 5.01 0.04 -9.08
CA LEU A 210 3.81 -0.14 -8.24
C LEU A 210 2.68 0.84 -8.56
N ILE A 211 3.00 2.09 -8.86
CA ILE A 211 2.00 3.14 -9.14
C ILE A 211 2.44 3.95 -10.36
N SER A 212 1.65 3.97 -11.43
CA SER A 212 1.99 4.72 -12.64
C SER A 212 1.38 6.12 -12.68
N VAL A 213 2.18 7.12 -13.04
CA VAL A 213 1.72 8.49 -13.34
C VAL A 213 1.13 8.54 -14.75
N VAL A 214 1.72 7.76 -15.66
CA VAL A 214 1.30 7.65 -17.05
C VAL A 214 0.57 6.34 -17.32
N TYR A 215 -0.11 6.30 -18.46
CA TYR A 215 -0.91 5.16 -18.87
C TYR A 215 -0.08 4.08 -19.59
N PHE A 216 -0.09 2.85 -19.05
CA PHE A 216 0.57 1.69 -19.67
C PHE A 216 -0.42 0.61 -20.09
N LYS A 217 -0.15 -0.02 -21.24
CA LYS A 217 -0.82 -1.25 -21.72
C LYS A 217 0.25 -2.24 -22.19
N PRO A 218 0.35 -3.44 -21.57
CA PRO A 218 -0.41 -3.92 -20.40
C PRO A 218 -0.07 -3.15 -19.11
N ALA A 219 -1.02 -3.04 -18.19
CA ALA A 219 -0.78 -2.50 -16.86
C ALA A 219 -0.32 -3.60 -15.91
N HIS A 220 0.93 -3.51 -15.47
CA HIS A 220 1.55 -4.44 -14.52
C HIS A 220 1.64 -3.88 -13.09
N HIS A 221 1.24 -2.62 -12.90
CA HIS A 221 1.25 -1.90 -11.63
C HIS A 221 -0.06 -2.09 -10.84
N LEU A 222 -0.04 -1.76 -9.54
CA LEU A 222 -1.19 -1.86 -8.64
C LEU A 222 -2.17 -0.71 -8.83
N LEU A 223 -1.66 0.52 -8.95
CA LEU A 223 -2.45 1.73 -9.10
C LEU A 223 -2.02 2.54 -10.33
N THR A 224 -2.94 3.29 -10.91
CA THR A 224 -2.65 4.26 -11.97
C THR A 224 -3.32 5.59 -11.68
N GLY A 225 -2.70 6.70 -12.08
CA GLY A 225 -3.35 8.00 -12.06
C GLY A 225 -4.52 8.07 -13.06
N ALA A 226 -5.30 9.14 -12.99
CA ALA A 226 -6.49 9.33 -13.84
C ALA A 226 -6.49 10.67 -14.58
N ASP A 227 -5.32 11.29 -14.75
CA ASP A 227 -5.24 12.55 -15.48
C ASP A 227 -5.55 12.32 -16.97
N PRO A 228 -6.36 13.19 -17.61
CA PRO A 228 -6.66 13.06 -19.03
C PRO A 228 -5.47 13.21 -19.98
N GLU A 229 -4.35 13.77 -19.52
CA GLU A 229 -3.10 13.93 -20.30
C GLU A 229 -2.03 12.89 -19.92
N ALA A 230 -2.38 11.87 -19.13
CA ALA A 230 -1.44 10.84 -18.65
C ALA A 230 -1.02 9.83 -19.74
N GLU A 231 -1.57 9.89 -20.94
CA GLU A 231 -1.07 9.19 -22.12
C GLU A 231 0.25 9.76 -22.64
N ASN A 232 0.55 11.02 -22.33
CA ASN A 232 1.80 11.67 -22.73
C ASN A 232 2.83 11.54 -21.62
N GLN A 233 3.84 10.70 -21.83
CA GLN A 233 4.88 10.44 -20.83
C GLN A 233 5.94 11.53 -20.68
N TYR A 234 5.95 12.55 -21.54
CA TYR A 234 7.03 13.54 -21.60
C TYR A 234 6.73 14.84 -20.88
N ILE A 235 5.55 14.99 -20.28
CA ILE A 235 5.09 16.27 -19.70
C ILE A 235 5.03 16.27 -18.18
N TRP A 236 5.22 15.12 -17.54
CA TRP A 236 5.09 14.96 -16.09
C TRP A 236 6.45 15.05 -15.40
N TYR A 237 6.60 15.98 -14.47
CA TYR A 237 7.85 16.21 -13.75
C TYR A 237 7.62 16.36 -12.23
N PRO A 238 8.65 16.15 -11.40
CA PRO A 238 8.58 16.43 -9.97
C PRO A 238 8.32 17.92 -9.68
N ASN A 239 7.48 18.21 -8.70
CA ASN A 239 7.28 19.57 -8.21
C ASN A 239 8.37 19.98 -7.21
N ILE A 240 9.51 20.41 -7.74
CA ILE A 240 10.71 20.75 -6.94
C ILE A 240 10.49 21.87 -5.91
N PHE A 241 9.40 22.64 -5.99
CA PHE A 241 9.09 23.68 -5.03
C PHE A 241 8.45 23.15 -3.74
N LEU A 242 7.90 21.94 -3.78
CA LEU A 242 7.25 21.31 -2.63
C LEU A 242 8.08 20.19 -2.01
N MET A 243 8.98 19.61 -2.79
CA MET A 243 9.67 18.39 -2.43
C MET A 243 10.97 18.65 -1.65
N PRO A 244 11.33 17.75 -0.72
CA PRO A 244 12.66 17.74 -0.14
C PRO A 244 13.68 17.19 -1.15
N GLU A 245 14.95 17.15 -0.75
CA GLU A 245 16.02 16.61 -1.59
C GLU A 245 15.87 15.11 -1.87
N ILE A 246 16.50 14.64 -2.96
CA ILE A 246 16.59 13.21 -3.28
C ILE A 246 17.17 12.45 -2.09
N GLY A 247 16.58 11.30 -1.80
CA GLY A 247 16.92 10.42 -0.68
C GLY A 247 16.22 10.76 0.63
N HIS A 248 15.56 11.92 0.73
CA HIS A 248 14.85 12.29 1.94
C HIS A 248 13.73 11.26 2.25
N PRO A 249 13.67 10.73 3.49
CA PRO A 249 12.64 9.77 3.87
C PRO A 249 11.27 10.44 3.93
N VAL A 250 10.26 9.75 3.43
CA VAL A 250 8.86 10.18 3.46
C VAL A 250 7.97 9.01 3.83
N ARG A 251 6.76 9.30 4.31
CA ARG A 251 5.68 8.32 4.42
C ARG A 251 4.75 8.50 3.24
N LEU A 252 4.39 7.39 2.60
CA LEU A 252 3.33 7.35 1.60
C LEU A 252 2.08 6.71 2.22
N LEU A 253 0.97 7.43 2.12
CA LEU A 253 -0.31 7.06 2.72
C LEU A 253 -1.33 6.79 1.62
N PHE A 254 -2.07 5.69 1.77
CA PHE A 254 -3.17 5.30 0.90
C PHE A 254 -4.45 5.33 1.70
N SER A 255 -5.32 6.29 1.44
CA SER A 255 -6.58 6.44 2.18
C SER A 255 -7.79 6.21 1.29
N ARG A 256 -8.81 5.53 1.82
CA ARG A 256 -10.11 5.40 1.13
C ARG A 256 -10.95 6.68 1.20
N THR A 257 -10.62 7.59 2.11
CA THR A 257 -11.28 8.89 2.30
C THR A 257 -10.26 10.03 2.24
N GLU A 258 -10.71 11.24 1.91
CA GLU A 258 -9.81 12.39 1.94
C GLU A 258 -9.41 12.73 3.37
N LEU A 259 -8.12 12.99 3.55
CA LEU A 259 -7.50 13.41 4.79
C LEU A 259 -7.18 14.90 4.71
N GLU A 260 -7.49 15.63 5.79
CA GLU A 260 -7.21 17.07 5.92
C GLU A 260 -5.82 17.34 6.51
N GLN A 261 -5.26 16.38 7.23
CA GLN A 261 -3.95 16.47 7.88
C GLN A 261 -3.27 15.10 7.94
N ALA A 262 -1.94 15.11 8.14
CA ALA A 262 -1.18 13.89 8.32
C ALA A 262 -1.68 13.13 9.57
N PRO A 263 -2.06 11.85 9.46
CA PRO A 263 -2.31 11.03 10.62
C PRO A 263 -0.98 10.77 11.36
N PRO A 264 -1.04 10.48 12.67
CA PRO A 264 0.08 9.92 13.40
C PRO A 264 0.62 8.69 12.66
N ARG A 265 1.92 8.43 12.82
CA ARG A 265 2.52 7.25 12.21
C ARG A 265 1.82 5.99 12.71
N LEU A 266 1.49 5.09 11.80
CA LEU A 266 0.94 3.79 12.19
C LEU A 266 2.04 2.96 12.88
N GLY A 267 1.68 2.22 13.93
CA GLY A 267 2.61 1.34 14.66
C GLY A 267 3.49 2.04 15.71
N GLU A 268 3.54 3.37 15.75
CA GLU A 268 4.16 4.09 16.87
C GLU A 268 3.10 4.30 17.97
N GLU A 269 3.37 3.80 19.19
CA GLU A 269 2.57 4.17 20.35
C GLU A 269 2.61 5.69 20.47
N THR A 270 1.45 6.33 20.27
CA THR A 270 1.34 7.76 20.48
C THR A 270 1.56 7.96 21.97
N SER A 271 2.74 8.45 22.36
CA SER A 271 2.95 8.98 23.70
C SER A 271 2.12 10.25 23.80
N ALA A 272 0.82 10.09 23.99
CA ALA A 272 -0.07 11.15 24.36
C ALA A 272 0.42 11.62 25.74
N THR A 273 1.25 12.66 25.75
CA THR A 273 1.36 13.56 26.89
C THR A 273 -0.04 14.09 27.13
N ALA A 274 -0.71 13.49 28.11
CA ALA A 274 -1.87 14.09 28.75
C ALA A 274 -1.40 15.39 29.41
N GLU A 275 -1.83 16.52 28.87
CA GLU A 275 -1.97 17.78 29.59
C GLU A 275 -3.44 18.05 29.89
#